data_AF-A0A4U6VNX9-F1
#
_entry.id   AF-A0A4U6VNX9-F1
#
_cell.length_a   1.000
_cell.length_b   1.000
_cell.length_c   1.000
_cell.angle_alpha   90.00
_cell.angle_beta   90.00
_cell.angle_gamma   90.00
#
_symmetry.space_group_name_H-M   'P 1'
#
loop_
_entity.id
_entity.type
_entity.pdbx_description
1 polymer ?
#
loop_
_entity_poly.entity_id
_entity_poly.type
_entity_poly.pdbx_seq_one_letter_code
_entity_poly.pdbx_strand_id
1 'polypeptide(L)'
;MDYVSQKDHREDANCLNTPIEHYHEIATIFGNSLAAGAYAKEANDPLATEVTEIENAPKDTEDASPTNDQVGAMPDEVTMSVNNTGGESSGTKPPPPKKAKVTVEDPNITMVTMISQSLGNLAAAITNVTKAITSDGDIPEGLYDAMMSIPGFDAAHLDHYYAYLCNHPPQARTFYNLPLSSKMIWVASYIKEHLSDADL
;
A
#
# COMPACT_ATOMS: atom_id res chain seq x y z
N MET A 1 -49.27 -23.66 28.66
CA MET A 1 -48.95 -23.40 27.24
C MET A 1 -49.68 -22.14 26.91
N ASP A 2 -49.07 -20.99 27.21
CA ASP A 2 -49.73 -19.70 27.00
C ASP A 2 -49.39 -19.25 25.58
N TYR A 3 -50.41 -19.29 24.71
CA TYR A 3 -50.32 -18.66 23.40
C TYR A 3 -50.21 -17.15 23.61
N VAL A 4 -49.06 -16.57 23.28
CA VAL A 4 -48.93 -15.12 23.18
C VAL A 4 -49.80 -14.68 22.01
N SER A 5 -50.97 -14.11 22.29
CA SER A 5 -51.82 -13.47 21.29
C SER A 5 -51.07 -12.24 20.79
N GLN A 6 -50.52 -12.36 19.58
CA GLN A 6 -49.93 -11.23 18.87
C GLN A 6 -51.05 -10.21 18.66
N LYS A 7 -50.91 -9.07 19.32
CA LYS A 7 -51.91 -8.01 19.31
C LYS A 7 -51.67 -7.21 18.04
N ASP A 8 -52.43 -7.48 16.99
CA ASP A 8 -52.38 -6.69 15.76
C ASP A 8 -52.57 -5.21 16.13
N HIS A 9 -51.57 -4.38 15.84
CA HIS A 9 -51.70 -2.96 16.07
C HIS A 9 -52.57 -2.40 14.95
N ARG A 10 -53.67 -1.75 15.33
CA ARG A 10 -54.65 -1.17 14.40
C ARG A 10 -54.00 -0.23 13.35
N GLU A 11 -52.86 0.33 13.69
CA GLU A 11 -52.08 1.23 12.85
C GLU A 11 -51.29 0.50 11.77
N ASP A 12 -50.90 -0.77 11.99
CA ASP A 12 -50.14 -1.59 11.01
C ASP A 12 -50.93 -1.85 9.72
N ALA A 13 -52.26 -1.69 9.76
CA ALA A 13 -53.11 -1.84 8.60
C ALA A 13 -52.80 -0.81 7.49
N ASN A 14 -52.23 0.35 7.82
CA ASN A 14 -51.82 1.35 6.83
C ASN A 14 -50.49 0.99 6.13
N CYS A 15 -49.70 0.10 6.72
CA CYS A 15 -48.43 -0.39 6.19
C CYS A 15 -48.64 -1.54 5.20
N LEU A 16 -49.82 -2.17 5.20
CA LEU A 16 -50.18 -3.23 4.27
C LEU A 16 -50.56 -2.62 2.90
N ASN A 17 -49.88 -3.07 1.84
CA ASN A 17 -50.10 -2.65 0.44
C ASN A 17 -49.72 -1.20 0.09
N THR A 18 -49.02 -0.50 0.98
CA THR A 18 -48.41 0.79 0.63
C THR A 18 -47.06 0.53 -0.03
N PRO A 19 -46.77 1.10 -1.23
CA PRO A 19 -45.47 0.92 -1.87
C PRO A 19 -44.36 1.49 -1.00
N ILE A 20 -43.23 0.77 -0.92
CA ILE A 20 -42.04 1.23 -0.20
C ILE A 20 -41.44 2.40 -0.97
N GLU A 21 -41.40 3.57 -0.35
CA GLU A 21 -40.72 4.74 -0.91
C GLU A 21 -39.23 4.43 -1.12
N HIS A 22 -38.66 4.88 -2.24
CA HIS A 22 -37.25 4.65 -2.61
C HIS A 22 -36.83 3.18 -2.76
N TYR A 23 -37.77 2.25 -2.97
CA TYR A 23 -37.45 0.83 -3.18
C TYR A 23 -36.38 0.61 -4.25
N HIS A 24 -36.42 1.35 -5.37
CA HIS A 24 -35.44 1.20 -6.46
C HIS A 24 -34.02 1.61 -6.04
N GLU A 25 -33.88 2.66 -5.25
CA GLU A 25 -32.59 3.14 -4.73
C GLU A 25 -32.00 2.11 -3.76
N ILE A 26 -32.83 1.62 -2.85
CA ILE A 26 -32.49 0.57 -1.88
C ILE A 26 -32.14 -0.74 -2.60
N ALA A 27 -32.93 -1.15 -3.59
CA ALA A 27 -32.67 -2.34 -4.41
C ALA A 27 -31.38 -2.21 -5.23
N THR A 28 -30.97 -1.00 -5.62
CA THR A 28 -29.69 -0.78 -6.30
C THR A 28 -28.51 -0.99 -5.36
N ILE A 29 -28.62 -0.53 -4.10
CA ILE A 29 -27.60 -0.70 -3.05
C ILE A 29 -27.48 -2.17 -2.64
N PHE A 30 -28.61 -2.82 -2.34
CA PHE A 30 -28.63 -4.18 -1.80
C PHE A 30 -28.69 -5.28 -2.87
N GLY A 31 -29.26 -5.01 -4.06
CA GLY A 31 -29.43 -5.99 -5.13
C GLY A 31 -28.18 -6.23 -5.99
N ASN A 32 -27.24 -5.28 -6.02
CA ASN A 32 -25.96 -5.45 -6.72
C ASN A 32 -24.86 -6.01 -5.81
N SER A 33 -25.11 -6.15 -4.51
CA SER A 33 -24.25 -6.93 -3.62
C SER A 33 -24.51 -8.40 -3.90
N LEU A 34 -23.84 -8.95 -4.91
CA LEU A 34 -23.67 -10.38 -5.07
C LEU A 34 -23.29 -10.94 -3.70
N ALA A 35 -24.16 -11.79 -3.17
CA ALA A 35 -23.94 -12.53 -1.95
C ALA A 35 -22.71 -13.44 -2.11
N ALA A 36 -21.52 -12.92 -1.82
CA ALA A 36 -20.48 -13.73 -1.22
C ALA A 36 -20.95 -14.03 0.22
N GLY A 37 -21.86 -14.99 0.33
CA GLY A 37 -22.27 -15.59 1.60
C GLY A 37 -21.07 -16.31 2.20
N ALA A 38 -20.22 -15.58 2.91
CA ALA A 38 -19.07 -16.15 3.58
C ALA A 38 -18.82 -15.53 4.96
N TYR A 39 -19.81 -14.88 5.58
CA TYR A 39 -19.71 -14.48 6.98
C TYR A 39 -21.07 -14.58 7.67
N ALA A 40 -21.63 -15.79 7.71
CA ALA A 40 -22.58 -16.13 8.78
C ALA A 40 -21.73 -16.25 10.06
N LYS A 41 -21.74 -15.19 10.87
CA LYS A 41 -21.05 -15.14 12.16
C LYS A 41 -21.84 -15.99 13.15
N GLU A 42 -21.62 -17.31 13.16
CA GLU A 42 -21.99 -18.15 14.30
C GLU A 42 -21.04 -17.80 15.45
N ALA A 43 -21.50 -16.92 16.33
CA ALA A 43 -20.90 -16.77 17.65
C ALA A 43 -21.23 -18.05 18.42
N ASN A 44 -20.26 -18.98 18.54
CA ASN A 44 -20.01 -19.90 19.67
C ASN A 44 -19.05 -21.04 19.23
N ASP A 45 -17.74 -20.80 19.17
CA ASP A 45 -16.75 -21.91 19.23
C ASP A 45 -15.44 -21.43 19.88
N PRO A 46 -14.81 -22.20 20.80
CA PRO A 46 -13.70 -21.72 21.61
C PRO A 46 -12.34 -21.81 20.91
N LEU A 47 -11.46 -20.86 21.24
CA LEU A 47 -10.08 -20.75 20.76
C LEU A 47 -9.30 -22.08 20.85
N ALA A 48 -8.90 -22.64 19.71
CA ALA A 48 -7.87 -23.67 19.66
C ALA A 48 -7.15 -23.73 18.29
N THR A 49 -5.87 -23.34 18.33
CA THR A 49 -4.69 -23.97 17.68
C THR A 49 -4.55 -24.06 16.15
N GLU A 50 -3.41 -23.49 15.70
CA GLU A 50 -2.58 -23.85 14.53
C GLU A 50 -3.22 -23.95 13.15
N VAL A 51 -2.81 -23.06 12.23
CA VAL A 51 -2.79 -23.39 10.81
C VAL A 51 -1.44 -23.01 10.20
N THR A 52 -0.75 -24.06 9.83
CA THR A 52 0.44 -24.18 9.00
C THR A 52 0.26 -23.57 7.60
N GLU A 53 1.37 -23.12 7.01
CA GLU A 53 1.53 -22.89 5.57
C GLU A 53 0.97 -24.06 4.74
N ILE A 54 0.26 -23.74 3.64
CA ILE A 54 0.46 -24.40 2.35
C ILE A 54 -0.07 -23.52 1.20
N GLU A 55 0.87 -23.19 0.33
CA GLU A 55 0.74 -22.92 -1.11
C GLU A 55 -0.31 -23.80 -1.79
N ASN A 56 -1.03 -23.29 -2.80
CA ASN A 56 -1.26 -23.98 -4.08
C ASN A 56 -1.97 -23.10 -5.11
N ALA A 57 -1.41 -23.13 -6.32
CA ALA A 57 -1.81 -22.40 -7.52
C ALA A 57 -3.12 -22.90 -8.17
N PRO A 58 -3.75 -22.12 -9.06
CA PRO A 58 -4.77 -22.63 -9.97
C PRO A 58 -4.13 -23.23 -11.22
N LYS A 59 -4.45 -24.50 -11.49
CA LYS A 59 -4.29 -25.16 -12.79
C LYS A 59 -5.67 -25.68 -13.19
N ASP A 60 -6.17 -25.26 -14.34
CA ASP A 60 -7.06 -26.03 -15.22
C ASP A 60 -6.79 -25.54 -16.66
N THR A 61 -6.19 -26.30 -17.58
CA THR A 61 -6.71 -27.44 -18.40
C THR A 61 -7.96 -27.00 -19.21
N GLU A 62 -8.13 -27.15 -20.52
CA GLU A 62 -7.78 -28.17 -21.54
C GLU A 62 -7.89 -27.54 -22.95
N ASP A 63 -7.11 -28.01 -23.94
CA ASP A 63 -7.66 -28.54 -25.21
C ASP A 63 -6.60 -29.36 -25.98
N ALA A 64 -7.09 -30.26 -26.84
CA ALA A 64 -6.60 -31.58 -27.18
C ALA A 64 -5.52 -31.72 -28.30
N SER A 65 -4.55 -32.63 -28.06
CA SER A 65 -4.18 -33.88 -28.81
C SER A 65 -4.15 -33.94 -30.36
N PRO A 66 -3.50 -34.96 -31.01
CA PRO A 66 -2.15 -35.57 -30.92
C PRO A 66 -1.41 -35.51 -32.30
N THR A 67 -0.16 -35.94 -32.55
CA THR A 67 0.24 -37.34 -32.86
C THR A 67 1.74 -37.41 -33.28
N ASN A 68 2.41 -38.48 -32.86
CA ASN A 68 3.46 -39.31 -33.51
C ASN A 68 4.93 -38.88 -33.74
N ASP A 69 5.81 -39.57 -33.00
CA ASP A 69 6.96 -40.43 -33.39
C ASP A 69 8.00 -40.04 -34.46
N GLN A 70 9.22 -39.85 -33.93
CA GLN A 70 10.55 -40.42 -34.30
C GLN A 70 11.20 -40.23 -35.68
N VAL A 71 12.55 -40.32 -35.61
CA VAL A 71 13.61 -40.37 -36.65
C VAL A 71 14.20 -38.98 -36.99
N GLY A 72 15.51 -38.71 -36.99
CA GLY A 72 16.73 -39.47 -36.77
C GLY A 72 17.95 -38.65 -37.27
N ALA A 73 19.15 -39.08 -36.87
CA ALA A 73 20.46 -38.90 -37.53
C ALA A 73 21.24 -37.55 -37.50
N MET A 74 22.35 -37.60 -36.74
CA MET A 74 23.76 -37.29 -37.09
C MET A 74 24.24 -35.81 -37.23
N PRO A 75 25.40 -35.47 -36.61
CA PRO A 75 26.26 -34.37 -37.05
C PRO A 75 27.62 -34.89 -37.57
N ASP A 76 27.93 -34.54 -38.81
CA ASP A 76 29.26 -34.51 -39.45
C ASP A 76 29.52 -33.01 -39.76
N GLU A 77 30.71 -32.43 -39.90
CA GLU A 77 32.07 -32.90 -40.11
C GLU A 77 33.00 -31.67 -39.88
N VAL A 78 34.15 -31.90 -39.26
CA VAL A 78 35.50 -31.33 -39.48
C VAL A 78 35.67 -29.97 -40.20
N THR A 79 36.51 -29.09 -39.64
CA THR A 79 37.72 -28.58 -40.33
C THR A 79 38.67 -27.80 -39.41
N MET A 80 39.96 -28.11 -39.61
CA MET A 80 41.12 -27.79 -38.78
C MET A 80 41.71 -26.41 -39.09
N SER A 81 42.38 -25.80 -38.12
CA SER A 81 43.66 -25.13 -38.42
C SER A 81 44.62 -25.13 -37.23
N VAL A 82 45.79 -25.68 -37.55
CA VAL A 82 47.01 -25.92 -36.79
C VAL A 82 47.74 -24.60 -36.52
N ASN A 83 48.53 -24.54 -35.44
CA ASN A 83 49.94 -24.11 -35.47
C ASN A 83 50.69 -24.55 -34.20
N ASN A 84 51.77 -25.31 -34.43
CA ASN A 84 52.67 -25.93 -33.47
C ASN A 84 53.76 -24.97 -32.97
N THR A 85 54.19 -25.15 -31.72
CA THR A 85 55.59 -25.13 -31.19
C THR A 85 55.46 -25.44 -29.70
N GLY A 86 55.93 -26.55 -29.12
CA GLY A 86 57.27 -27.13 -29.17
C GLY A 86 57.92 -26.91 -27.79
N GLY A 87 58.02 -27.96 -26.96
CA GLY A 87 58.71 -27.86 -25.67
C GLY A 87 58.32 -28.96 -24.68
N GLU A 88 59.29 -29.74 -24.25
CA GLU A 88 59.18 -31.05 -23.62
C GLU A 88 59.30 -30.95 -22.09
N SER A 89 58.66 -31.91 -21.40
CA SER A 89 59.14 -32.60 -20.20
C SER A 89 59.15 -31.94 -18.79
N SER A 90 58.65 -32.78 -17.86
CA SER A 90 59.07 -32.98 -16.47
C SER A 90 58.66 -32.00 -15.35
N GLY A 91 57.63 -32.44 -14.62
CA GLY A 91 57.53 -32.46 -13.16
C GLY A 91 58.15 -31.35 -12.32
N THR A 92 57.30 -30.51 -11.71
CA THR A 92 57.55 -29.98 -10.37
C THR A 92 56.23 -29.77 -9.60
N LYS A 93 56.22 -30.25 -8.36
CA LYS A 93 55.12 -30.23 -7.38
C LYS A 93 54.70 -28.78 -7.05
N PRO A 94 53.39 -28.46 -6.92
CA PRO A 94 52.97 -27.13 -6.49
C PRO A 94 53.38 -26.88 -5.01
N PRO A 95 53.81 -25.65 -4.64
CA PRO A 95 54.14 -25.31 -3.26
C PRO A 95 52.86 -25.24 -2.40
N PRO A 96 52.95 -25.55 -1.09
CA PRO A 96 51.78 -25.60 -0.22
C PRO A 96 51.12 -24.23 -0.09
N PRO A 97 49.78 -24.17 0.03
CA PRO A 97 49.04 -22.91 0.09
C PRO A 97 49.40 -22.16 1.37
N LYS A 98 49.79 -20.88 1.21
CA LYS A 98 49.89 -19.92 2.30
C LYS A 98 48.52 -19.83 2.96
N LYS A 99 48.39 -20.30 4.20
CA LYS A 99 47.15 -20.16 4.97
C LYS A 99 46.88 -18.67 5.16
N ALA A 100 45.79 -18.18 4.56
CA ALA A 100 45.19 -16.93 4.98
C ALA A 100 44.92 -17.05 6.48
N LYS A 101 45.37 -16.06 7.25
CA LYS A 101 45.00 -15.93 8.66
C LYS A 101 43.50 -15.67 8.69
N VAL A 102 42.72 -16.73 8.84
CA VAL A 102 41.32 -16.65 9.22
C VAL A 102 41.31 -16.02 10.60
N THR A 103 40.92 -14.75 10.68
CA THR A 103 40.50 -14.16 11.95
C THR A 103 39.30 -14.99 12.38
N VAL A 104 39.52 -15.87 13.35
CA VAL A 104 38.44 -16.56 14.05
C VAL A 104 37.80 -15.48 14.91
N GLU A 105 36.87 -14.72 14.33
CA GLU A 105 35.94 -13.96 15.14
C GLU A 105 35.09 -14.97 15.90
N ASP A 106 34.93 -14.74 17.20
CA ASP A 106 34.06 -15.56 18.04
C ASP A 106 32.66 -15.54 17.41
N PRO A 107 32.06 -16.69 17.08
CA PRO A 107 30.71 -16.77 16.52
C PRO A 107 29.68 -15.97 17.32
N ASN A 108 29.85 -15.87 18.64
CA ASN A 108 28.99 -15.05 19.49
C ASN A 108 29.19 -13.55 19.23
N ILE A 109 30.42 -13.08 19.06
CA ILE A 109 30.73 -11.68 18.72
C ILE A 109 30.18 -11.34 17.34
N THR A 110 30.35 -12.23 16.37
CA THR A 110 29.80 -12.05 15.01
C THR A 110 28.26 -11.98 15.04
N MET A 111 27.59 -12.88 15.77
CA MET A 111 26.13 -12.87 15.90
C MET A 111 25.61 -11.60 16.60
N VAL A 112 26.23 -11.18 17.71
CA VAL A 112 25.88 -9.94 18.43
C VAL A 112 26.05 -8.72 17.53
N THR A 113 27.10 -8.69 16.70
CA THR A 113 27.34 -7.58 15.77
C THR A 113 26.26 -7.51 14.69
N MET A 114 25.89 -8.66 14.10
CA MET A 114 24.81 -8.72 13.10
C MET A 114 23.46 -8.28 13.68
N ILE A 115 23.12 -8.72 14.90
CA ILE A 115 21.89 -8.31 15.60
C ILE A 115 21.90 -6.80 15.90
N SER A 116 23.04 -6.27 16.36
CA SER A 116 23.18 -4.84 16.65
C SER A 116 23.00 -4.00 15.39
N GLN A 117 23.56 -4.45 14.27
CA GLN A 117 23.43 -3.77 12.98
C GLN A 117 21.99 -3.85 12.44
N SER A 118 21.33 -5.01 12.54
CA SER A 118 19.94 -5.15 12.10
C SER A 118 18.99 -4.31 12.95
N LEU A 119 19.20 -4.25 14.27
CA LEU A 119 18.42 -3.38 15.17
C LEU A 119 18.68 -1.90 14.87
N GLY A 120 19.93 -1.51 14.61
CA GLY A 120 20.27 -0.15 14.18
C GLY A 120 19.57 0.23 12.88
N ASN A 121 19.56 -0.67 11.89
CA ASN A 121 18.85 -0.47 10.64
C ASN A 121 17.33 -0.38 10.83
N LEU A 122 16.75 -1.21 11.71
CA LEU A 122 15.33 -1.16 12.05
C LEU A 122 14.96 0.17 12.74
N ALA A 123 15.76 0.62 13.71
CA ALA A 123 15.56 1.91 14.36
C ALA A 123 15.66 3.09 13.38
N ALA A 124 16.62 3.05 12.45
CA ALA A 124 16.74 4.03 11.37
C ALA A 124 15.53 4.00 10.43
N ALA A 125 15.02 2.82 10.08
CA ALA A 125 13.82 2.69 9.25
C ALA A 125 12.58 3.25 9.97
N ILE A 126 12.37 2.93 11.24
CA ILE A 126 11.27 3.45 12.05
C ILE A 126 11.36 4.98 12.13
N THR A 127 12.52 5.53 12.48
CA THR A 127 12.70 6.99 12.58
C THR A 127 12.47 7.70 11.24
N ASN A 128 12.90 7.12 10.12
CA ASN A 128 12.60 7.65 8.79
C ASN A 128 11.11 7.63 8.45
N VAL A 129 10.41 6.53 8.78
CA VAL A 129 8.96 6.43 8.62
C VAL A 129 8.23 7.42 9.52
N THR A 130 8.61 7.52 10.80
CA THR A 130 8.04 8.51 11.73
C THR A 130 8.31 9.94 11.26
N LYS A 131 9.51 10.25 10.75
CA LYS A 131 9.81 11.56 10.18
C LYS A 131 8.96 11.84 8.94
N ALA A 132 8.77 10.86 8.06
CA ALA A 132 7.86 11.02 6.92
C ALA A 132 6.41 11.24 7.38
N ILE A 133 5.95 10.57 8.45
CA ILE A 133 4.60 10.75 8.98
C ILE A 133 4.43 12.12 9.70
N THR A 134 5.45 12.58 10.43
CA THR A 134 5.37 13.77 11.29
C THR A 134 5.77 15.06 10.56
N SER A 135 6.85 15.03 9.77
CA SER A 135 7.29 16.22 9.02
C SER A 135 6.51 16.45 7.73
N ASP A 136 5.87 15.39 7.20
CA ASP A 136 5.09 15.48 5.98
C ASP A 136 3.57 15.57 6.22
N GLY A 137 3.14 15.80 7.48
CA GLY A 137 1.74 15.86 7.89
C GLY A 137 1.29 17.17 8.52
N ASP A 138 2.19 17.91 9.18
CA ASP A 138 1.76 19.02 10.04
C ASP A 138 1.63 20.38 9.31
N ILE A 139 0.75 21.21 9.87
CA ILE A 139 0.52 22.59 9.46
C ILE A 139 1.71 23.45 9.95
N PRO A 140 2.29 24.33 9.11
CA PRO A 140 3.40 25.18 9.53
C PRO A 140 3.04 26.08 10.71
N GLU A 141 3.92 26.14 11.71
CA GLU A 141 3.81 27.10 12.81
C GLU A 141 3.88 28.53 12.27
N GLY A 142 2.93 29.38 12.69
CA GLY A 142 2.80 30.75 12.17
C GLY A 142 2.11 30.87 10.80
N LEU A 143 1.52 29.78 10.26
CA LEU A 143 0.70 29.88 9.04
C LEU A 143 -0.45 30.88 9.20
N TYR A 144 -1.12 30.89 10.36
CA TYR A 144 -2.21 31.80 10.64
C TYR A 144 -1.77 33.27 10.55
N ASP A 145 -0.68 33.63 11.25
CA ASP A 145 -0.15 34.99 11.23
C ASP A 145 0.29 35.41 9.81
N ALA A 146 0.92 34.49 9.07
CA ALA A 146 1.32 34.72 7.68
C ALA A 146 0.11 34.90 6.75
N MET A 147 -1.01 34.22 7.01
CA MET A 147 -2.27 34.37 6.29
C MET A 147 -2.92 35.72 6.58
N MET A 148 -3.03 36.09 7.86
CA MET A 148 -3.67 37.33 8.30
C MET A 148 -2.86 38.58 7.94
N SER A 149 -1.57 38.41 7.63
CA SER A 149 -0.71 39.49 7.14
C SER A 149 -0.89 39.81 5.65
N ILE A 150 -1.72 39.04 4.92
CA ILE A 150 -1.95 39.25 3.49
C ILE A 150 -2.89 40.45 3.30
N PRO A 151 -2.43 41.56 2.69
CA PRO A 151 -3.26 42.75 2.52
C PRO A 151 -4.30 42.55 1.42
N GLY A 152 -5.39 43.33 1.46
CA GLY A 152 -6.36 43.41 0.35
C GLY A 152 -7.46 42.35 0.35
N PHE A 153 -7.55 41.50 1.38
CA PHE A 153 -8.67 40.59 1.61
C PHE A 153 -9.34 40.88 2.95
N ASP A 154 -10.63 40.55 3.02
CA ASP A 154 -11.39 40.59 4.28
C ASP A 154 -10.91 39.49 5.23
N ALA A 155 -10.90 39.78 6.53
CA ALA A 155 -10.43 38.84 7.55
C ALA A 155 -11.28 37.55 7.58
N ALA A 156 -12.59 37.62 7.36
CA ALA A 156 -13.45 36.44 7.34
C ALA A 156 -13.13 35.52 6.15
N HIS A 157 -12.78 36.09 5.00
CA HIS A 157 -12.31 35.31 3.84
C HIS A 157 -10.99 34.59 4.14
N LEU A 158 -10.06 35.28 4.82
CA LEU A 158 -8.79 34.71 5.22
C LEU A 158 -8.95 33.60 6.28
N ASP A 159 -9.86 33.78 7.24
CA ASP A 159 -10.19 32.77 8.26
C ASP A 159 -10.80 31.51 7.62
N HIS A 160 -11.73 31.68 6.67
CA HIS A 160 -12.30 30.55 5.93
C HIS A 160 -11.25 29.80 5.12
N TYR A 161 -10.38 30.52 4.42
CA TYR A 161 -9.32 29.88 3.67
C TYR A 161 -8.29 29.20 4.59
N TYR A 162 -8.01 29.77 5.76
CA TYR A 162 -7.18 29.12 6.78
C TYR A 162 -7.80 27.80 7.27
N ALA A 163 -9.11 27.77 7.54
CA ALA A 163 -9.81 26.54 7.91
C ALA A 163 -9.72 25.47 6.79
N TYR A 164 -9.83 25.89 5.52
CA TYR A 164 -9.60 25.02 4.36
C TYR A 164 -8.17 24.44 4.34
N LEU A 165 -7.15 25.27 4.57
CA LEU A 165 -5.76 24.80 4.63
C LEU A 165 -5.51 23.87 5.82
N CYS A 166 -6.20 24.06 6.94
CA CYS A 166 -6.10 23.15 8.09
C CYS A 166 -6.57 21.73 7.75
N ASN A 167 -7.57 21.61 6.87
CA ASN A 167 -8.04 20.33 6.36
C ASN A 167 -7.15 19.75 5.24
N HIS A 168 -6.19 20.54 4.73
CA HIS A 168 -5.28 20.15 3.65
C HIS A 168 -3.82 20.51 3.98
N PRO A 169 -3.18 19.83 4.96
CA PRO A 169 -1.83 20.18 5.40
C PRO A 169 -0.74 20.24 4.30
N PRO A 170 -0.75 19.39 3.26
CA PRO A 170 0.21 19.52 2.14
C PRO A 170 0.05 20.82 1.36
N GLN A 171 -1.19 21.27 1.14
CA GLN A 171 -1.45 22.54 0.49
C GLN A 171 -1.07 23.71 1.40
N ALA A 172 -1.35 23.59 2.70
CA ALA A 172 -0.96 24.58 3.71
C ALA A 172 0.56 24.84 3.70
N ARG A 173 1.37 23.77 3.64
CA ARG A 173 2.83 23.87 3.50
C ARG A 173 3.26 24.51 2.19
N THR A 174 2.66 24.10 1.09
CA THR A 174 2.96 24.68 -0.23
C THR A 174 2.67 26.18 -0.20
N PHE A 175 1.47 26.55 0.25
CA PHE A 175 1.02 27.94 0.39
C PHE A 175 1.95 28.76 1.28
N TYR A 176 2.35 28.24 2.46
CA TYR A 176 3.20 28.95 3.41
C TYR A 176 4.53 29.39 2.78
N ASN A 177 5.11 28.53 1.92
CA ASN A 177 6.40 28.76 1.26
C ASN A 177 6.31 29.66 0.01
N LEU A 178 5.11 30.05 -0.43
CA LEU A 178 4.94 30.91 -1.60
C LEU A 178 5.31 32.37 -1.30
N PRO A 179 5.79 33.12 -2.32
CA PRO A 179 5.90 34.57 -2.22
C PRO A 179 4.52 35.22 -2.10
N LEU A 180 4.47 36.42 -1.52
CA LEU A 180 3.21 37.13 -1.23
C LEU A 180 2.29 37.23 -2.46
N SER A 181 2.83 37.58 -3.64
CA SER A 181 2.04 37.69 -4.86
C SER A 181 1.32 36.39 -5.23
N SER A 182 1.95 35.24 -5.03
CA SER A 182 1.34 33.93 -5.30
C SER A 182 0.30 33.57 -4.25
N LYS A 183 0.55 33.90 -2.98
CA LYS A 183 -0.44 33.74 -1.89
C LYS A 183 -1.72 34.53 -2.19
N MET A 184 -1.58 35.77 -2.64
CA MET A 184 -2.71 36.62 -3.05
C MET A 184 -3.54 35.96 -4.16
N ILE A 185 -2.90 35.38 -5.18
CA ILE A 185 -3.58 34.70 -6.30
C ILE A 185 -4.36 33.48 -5.80
N TRP A 186 -3.77 32.70 -4.89
CA TRP A 186 -4.42 31.52 -4.33
C TRP A 186 -5.67 31.89 -3.52
N VAL A 187 -5.55 32.88 -2.63
CA VAL A 187 -6.67 33.38 -1.82
C VAL A 187 -7.78 33.93 -2.73
N ALA A 188 -7.43 34.77 -3.72
CA ALA A 188 -8.41 35.32 -4.66
C ALA A 188 -9.13 34.23 -5.46
N SER A 189 -8.41 33.19 -5.88
CA SER A 189 -8.98 32.07 -6.63
C SER A 189 -9.93 31.25 -5.75
N TYR A 190 -9.53 30.99 -4.50
CA TYR A 190 -10.38 30.31 -3.52
C TYR A 190 -11.68 31.08 -3.23
N ILE A 191 -11.58 32.38 -2.95
CA ILE A 191 -12.75 33.24 -2.70
C ILE A 191 -13.67 33.25 -3.92
N LYS A 192 -13.11 33.34 -5.12
CA LYS A 192 -13.89 33.31 -6.36
C LYS A 192 -14.70 32.01 -6.49
N GLU A 193 -14.12 30.87 -6.11
CA GLU A 193 -14.73 29.56 -6.29
C GLU A 193 -15.68 29.17 -5.15
N HIS A 194 -15.40 29.59 -3.92
CA HIS A 194 -16.10 29.08 -2.73
C HIS A 194 -16.97 30.12 -2.02
N LEU A 195 -16.78 31.40 -2.32
CA LEU A 195 -17.44 32.50 -1.61
C LEU A 195 -18.17 33.47 -2.54
N SER A 196 -18.03 33.32 -3.86
CA SER A 196 -18.74 34.15 -4.85
C SER A 196 -20.10 33.58 -5.27
N ASP A 197 -20.44 32.37 -4.84
CA ASP A 197 -21.77 31.76 -5.05
C ASP A 197 -22.67 31.90 -3.79
N ALA A 198 -22.11 32.46 -2.72
CA ALA A 198 -22.86 32.90 -1.54
C ALA A 198 -23.42 34.31 -1.80
N ASP A 199 -24.28 34.42 -2.83
CA ASP A 199 -25.12 35.61 -2.99
C ASP A 199 -26.13 35.66 -1.82
N LEU A 200 -26.16 36.83 -1.17
CA LEU A 200 -27.16 37.26 -0.20
C LEU A 200 -28.59 37.23 -0.75
#